data_AF-A0A1J5PIT2-F1
#
_entry.id   AF-A0A1J5PIT2-F1
#
_cell.length_a   1.000
_cell.length_b   1.000
_cell.length_c   1.000
_cell.angle_alpha   90.00
_cell.angle_beta   90.00
_cell.angle_gamma   90.00
#
_symmetry.space_group_name_H-M   'P 1'
#
loop_
_entity.id
_entity.type
_entity.pdbx_description
1 polymer ?
#
loop_
_entity_poly.entity_id
_entity_poly.type
_entity_poly.pdbx_seq_one_letter_code
_entity_poly.pdbx_strand_id
1 'polypeptide(L)' 'MSDKDLKKLTDLVKEELKTIPTKEQALQSFISAGIKNDKGEFTAPYAILNKLVKST' A
#
# COMPACT_ATOMS: atom_id res chain seq x y z
N MET A 1 11.14 -2.50 20.89
CA MET A 1 11.35 -1.26 20.13
C MET A 1 11.00 -0.10 21.03
N SER A 2 11.87 0.91 21.13
CA SER A 2 11.59 2.14 21.86
C SER A 2 10.77 3.10 20.99
N ASP A 3 10.02 4.02 21.59
CA ASP A 3 9.36 5.13 20.86
C ASP A 3 10.31 5.91 19.95
N LYS A 4 11.59 6.00 20.32
CA LYS A 4 12.63 6.60 19.46
C LYS A 4 12.90 5.79 18.19
N ASP A 5 12.85 4.47 18.26
CA ASP A 5 13.06 3.59 17.11
C ASP A 5 11.84 3.66 16.17
N LEU A 6 10.64 3.70 16.75
CA LEU A 6 9.39 3.86 16.00
C LEU A 6 9.36 5.19 15.24
N LYS A 7 9.83 6.27 15.89
CA LYS A 7 9.90 7.59 15.27
C LYS A 7 10.92 7.64 14.13
N LYS A 8 12.11 7.05 14.31
CA LYS A 8 13.13 6.93 13.24
C LYS A 8 12.60 6.15 12.04
N LEU A 9 11.93 5.02 12.26
CA LEU A 9 11.31 4.24 11.19
C LEU A 9 10.25 5.04 10.44
N THR A 10 9.41 5.77 11.18
CA THR A 10 8.38 6.63 10.58
C THR A 10 8.99 7.74 9.74
N ASP A 11 10.05 8.39 10.22
CA ASP A 11 10.72 9.47 9.50
C ASP A 11 11.44 8.95 8.24
N LEU A 12 12.10 7.78 8.32
CA LEU A 12 12.70 7.11 7.16
C LEU A 12 11.66 6.76 6.09
N VAL A 13 10.53 6.18 6.50
CA VAL A 13 9.42 5.87 5.59
C VAL A 13 8.86 7.14 4.97
N LYS A 14 8.73 8.24 5.73
CA LYS A 14 8.32 9.54 5.17
C LYS A 14 9.30 10.09 4.15
N GLU A 15 10.60 9.94 4.37
CA GLU A 15 11.61 10.39 3.40
C GLU A 15 11.55 9.59 2.09
N GLU A 16 11.38 8.27 2.18
CA GLU A 16 11.19 7.39 1.02
C GLU A 16 9.87 7.69 0.28
N LEU A 17 8.78 7.94 1.03
CA LEU A 17 7.47 8.29 0.48
C LEU A 17 7.39 9.70 -0.12
N LYS A 18 8.40 10.56 0.05
CA LYS A 18 8.50 11.82 -0.72
C LYS A 18 8.61 11.55 -2.21
N THR A 19 9.05 10.37 -2.60
CA THR A 19 8.87 9.87 -3.97
C THR A 19 7.43 9.42 -4.13
N ILE A 20 6.62 10.19 -4.84
CA ILE A 20 5.25 9.78 -5.17
C ILE A 20 5.39 8.51 -6.02
N PRO A 21 4.97 7.33 -5.53
CA PRO A 21 5.11 6.12 -6.31
C PRO A 21 4.25 6.26 -7.57
N THR A 22 4.79 5.80 -8.70
CA THR A 22 3.99 5.73 -9.93
C THR A 22 2.80 4.79 -9.71
N LYS A 23 1.74 4.95 -10.51
CA LYS A 23 0.58 4.04 -10.45
C LYS A 23 1.00 2.56 -10.55
N GLU A 24 2.04 2.28 -11.32
CA GLU A 24 2.60 0.94 -11.50
C GLU A 24 3.31 0.44 -10.24
N GLN A 25 4.12 1.28 -9.59
CA GLN A 25 4.78 0.93 -8.32
C GLN A 25 3.78 0.70 -7.19
N ALA A 26 2.73 1.52 -7.13
CA ALA A 26 1.64 1.33 -6.19
C ALA A 26 0.90 0.01 -6.46
N LEU A 27 0.59 -0.28 -7.73
CA LEU A 27 -0.06 -1.54 -8.12
C LEU A 27 0.79 -2.77 -7.75
N GLN A 28 2.10 -2.73 -8.04
CA GLN A 28 3.03 -3.80 -7.67
C GLN A 28 3.13 -4.00 -6.16
N SER A 29 3.06 -2.91 -5.37
CA SER A 29 3.00 -3.01 -3.91
C SER A 29 1.72 -3.70 -3.42
N PHE A 30 0.57 -3.40 -4.05
CA PHE A 30 -0.69 -4.09 -3.73
C PHE A 30 -0.68 -5.56 -4.15
N ILE A 31 -0.02 -5.91 -5.25
CA ILE A 31 0.15 -7.31 -5.69
C ILE A 31 1.09 -8.05 -4.72
N SER A 32 2.23 -7.46 -4.39
CA SER A 32 3.22 -8.05 -3.46
C SER A 32 2.65 -8.25 -2.06
N ALA A 33 1.78 -7.35 -1.61
CA ALA A 33 1.07 -7.47 -0.33
C ALA A 33 -0.10 -8.49 -0.38
N GLY A 34 -0.37 -9.10 -1.54
CA GLY A 34 -1.48 -10.03 -1.74
C GLY A 34 -2.86 -9.37 -1.65
N ILE A 35 -2.93 -8.04 -1.80
CA ILE A 35 -4.19 -7.25 -1.78
C ILE A 35 -4.85 -7.27 -3.16
N LYS A 36 -4.04 -7.25 -4.22
CA LYS A 36 -4.48 -7.37 -5.61
C LYS A 36 -3.84 -8.57 -6.29
N ASN A 37 -4.49 -9.10 -7.31
CA ASN A 37 -3.91 -10.10 -8.20
C ASN A 37 -3.18 -9.42 -9.39
N ASP A 38 -2.50 -10.22 -10.21
CA ASP A 38 -1.80 -9.74 -11.42
C ASP A 38 -2.72 -9.07 -12.46
N LYS A 39 -4.04 -9.23 -12.31
CA LYS A 39 -5.07 -8.57 -13.13
C LYS A 39 -5.52 -7.22 -12.55
N GLY A 40 -4.98 -6.82 -11.41
CA GLY A 40 -5.33 -5.58 -10.70
C GLY A 40 -6.63 -5.64 -9.89
N GLU A 41 -7.22 -6.83 -9.74
CA GLU A 41 -8.44 -7.09 -8.98
C GLU A 41 -8.12 -7.40 -7.53
N PHE A 42 -8.99 -6.99 -6.61
CA PHE A 42 -8.82 -7.30 -5.18
C PHE A 42 -9.00 -8.79 -4.91
N THR A 43 -8.07 -9.37 -4.16
CA THR A 43 -8.11 -10.77 -3.70
C THR A 43 -9.00 -10.90 -2.45
N ALA A 44 -9.42 -12.10 -2.08
CA ALA A 44 -10.03 -12.33 -0.76
C ALA A 44 -8.96 -12.22 0.34
N PRO A 45 -9.23 -11.57 1.49
CA PRO A 45 -10.51 -11.03 1.96
C PRO A 45 -10.79 -9.57 1.52
N TYR A 46 -9.90 -8.95 0.76
CA TYR A 46 -9.96 -7.55 0.33
C TYR A 46 -10.98 -7.24 -0.76
N ALA A 47 -11.73 -8.23 -1.25
CA ALA A 47 -12.75 -8.05 -2.29
C ALA A 47 -13.79 -6.96 -1.96
N ILE A 48 -14.05 -6.72 -0.66
CA ILE A 48 -14.95 -5.64 -0.21
C ILE A 48 -14.41 -4.24 -0.54
N LEU A 49 -13.09 -4.07 -0.64
CA LEU A 49 -12.48 -2.80 -1.04
C LEU A 49 -12.88 -2.41 -2.45
N ASN A 50 -13.19 -3.37 -3.32
CA ASN A 50 -13.68 -3.09 -4.67
C ASN A 50 -15.01 -2.30 -4.65
N LYS A 51 -15.86 -2.54 -3.64
CA LYS A 51 -17.12 -1.78 -3.46
C LYS A 51 -16.84 -0.38 -2.92
N LEU A 52 -15.92 -0.25 -1.97
CA LEU A 52 -15.56 1.03 -1.37
C LEU A 52 -14.87 1.97 -2.36
N VAL A 53 -13.98 1.43 -3.20
CA VAL A 53 -13.24 2.21 -4.20
C VAL A 53 -14.11 2.65 -5.38
N LYS A 54 -15.13 1.87 -5.77
CA LYS A 54 -16.04 2.23 -6.87
C LYS A 54 -17.16 3.21 -6.48
N SER A 55 -17.40 3.42 -5.19
CA SER A 55 -18.44 4.32 -4.68
C SER A 55 -17.98 5.78 -4.49
N THR A 56 -16.73 6.09 -4.85
CA THR A 56 -16.18 7.46 -4.90
C THR A 56 -15.95 7.85 -6.35
#